data_AF-A0A7S2XC23-F1
#
_entry.id   AF-A0A7S2XC23-F1
#
_cell.length_a   1.000
_cell.length_b   1.000
_cell.length_c   1.000
_cell.angle_alpha   90.00
_cell.angle_beta   90.00
_cell.angle_gamma   90.00
#
_symmetry.space_group_name_H-M   'P 1'
#
loop_
_entity.id
_entity.type
_entity.pdbx_description
1 polymer ?
#
loop_
_entity_poly.entity_id
_entity_poly.type
_entity_poly.pdbx_seq_one_letter_code
_entity_poly.pdbx_strand_id
1 'polypeptide(L)'
;ANVFPKNSFYRVENTEEEEKRPRLHHGLESWDDGTRSGMKRLAMLHTNVAALTKEFANVERMMPTEKRLLRGMRRLTADAVEFYVCSAFKVCFADVARLEHAEDWTADASTPSITKLPGKFSAIVENVLTSIDSATPDEKPQWMVELIAAPFVETTRLMSDVLHSLAFSSSRRGAPDSTMGPAYAAHPASPARKGRLNEGGAVGLMGEEESRKVLVVLSNAMHLQRRVLPLLWDKFLSIIPDKYHDVLEPELAGVAGLYATLARMVTDAYIRSTALGLGDFITRGLMTSGRDWSAKKPVTKVREYVMELLLELVLVYDDVMGIAKPWVHKVMQTLLWMISDNFYSLLRTVGKFCATGALQIYVEIEFVRRVLGSFESPASRDTLRGIRSYLERHMMSSTDGDLKLTAEDIITKALKSTRVMFACFAPASKTTPSARGGGL
;
A
#
# COMPACT_ATOMS: atom_id res chain seq x y z
N ALA A 1 -24.27 21.62 -13.25
CA ALA A 1 -23.66 22.83 -12.66
C ALA A 1 -23.53 22.59 -11.16
N ASN A 2 -22.30 22.70 -10.64
CA ASN A 2 -21.83 22.39 -9.27
C ASN A 2 -22.91 22.25 -8.17
N VAL A 3 -23.12 21.02 -7.68
CA VAL A 3 -24.00 20.71 -6.52
C VAL A 3 -23.21 20.25 -5.29
N PHE A 4 -21.89 20.09 -5.38
CA PHE A 4 -21.07 19.73 -4.21
C PHE A 4 -20.14 20.89 -3.85
N PRO A 5 -20.38 21.60 -2.72
CA PRO A 5 -19.32 22.42 -2.16
C PRO A 5 -18.23 21.49 -1.63
N LYS A 6 -17.08 21.55 -2.31
CA LYS A 6 -15.78 21.13 -1.77
C LYS A 6 -15.49 22.04 -0.57
N ASN A 7 -15.05 21.44 0.54
CA ASN A 7 -14.67 22.06 1.81
C ASN A 7 -15.82 22.37 2.77
N SER A 8 -16.01 21.52 3.77
CA SER A 8 -16.18 21.93 5.19
C SER A 8 -16.61 20.75 6.06
N PHE A 9 -15.69 19.90 6.47
CA PHE A 9 -15.82 19.26 7.77
C PHE A 9 -14.49 19.40 8.48
N TYR A 10 -14.54 20.15 9.59
CA TYR A 10 -13.46 20.77 10.38
C TYR A 10 -12.87 22.08 9.83
N ARG A 11 -13.67 23.15 9.95
CA ARG A 11 -13.13 24.46 10.35
C ARG A 11 -13.99 25.00 11.49
N VAL A 12 -13.41 25.04 12.69
CA VAL A 12 -13.92 25.83 13.80
C VAL A 12 -13.63 27.29 13.43
N GLU A 13 -14.53 27.92 12.69
CA GLU A 13 -14.59 29.37 12.60
C GLU A 13 -15.88 29.80 13.28
N ASN A 14 -15.71 30.45 14.44
CA ASN A 14 -16.77 31.17 15.12
C ASN A 14 -17.31 32.24 14.17
N THR A 15 -18.52 32.03 13.65
CA THR A 15 -19.31 33.08 13.01
C THR A 15 -20.61 33.24 13.80
N GLU A 16 -20.76 34.43 14.39
CA GLU A 16 -21.73 34.79 15.44
C GLU A 16 -23.20 34.95 14.98
N GLU A 17 -23.67 34.29 13.92
CA GLU A 17 -25.03 34.56 13.38
C GLU A 17 -25.96 33.35 13.18
N GLU A 18 -25.65 32.18 13.74
CA GLU A 18 -26.56 31.02 13.74
C GLU A 18 -27.23 30.76 15.11
N GLU A 19 -27.68 31.83 15.78
CA GLU A 19 -28.46 31.73 17.01
C GLU A 19 -29.94 31.41 16.68
N LYS A 20 -30.33 30.14 16.88
CA LYS A 20 -31.68 29.61 17.29
C LYS A 20 -32.01 28.22 16.71
N ARG A 21 -31.07 27.28 16.78
CA ARG A 21 -31.43 25.86 16.99
C ARG A 21 -30.74 25.39 18.24
N PRO A 22 -31.45 24.87 19.27
CA PRO A 22 -30.79 24.15 20.34
C PRO A 22 -30.20 22.88 19.73
N ARG A 23 -28.92 22.97 19.32
CA ARG A 23 -28.13 21.85 18.86
C ARG A 23 -28.03 20.88 20.04
N LEU A 24 -28.67 19.71 19.93
CA LEU A 24 -28.54 18.55 20.85
C LEU A 24 -27.11 17.95 20.87
N HIS A 25 -26.10 18.73 20.48
CA HIS A 25 -24.72 18.27 20.30
C HIS A 25 -23.88 18.32 21.59
N HIS A 26 -24.40 18.87 22.70
CA HIS A 26 -23.62 19.03 23.94
C HIS A 26 -23.37 17.73 24.75
N GLY A 27 -23.87 16.57 24.31
CA GLY A 27 -23.64 15.29 24.99
C GLY A 27 -22.69 14.32 24.28
N LEU A 28 -22.22 14.64 23.07
CA LEU A 28 -21.51 13.73 22.17
C LEU A 28 -20.07 13.42 22.58
N GLU A 29 -19.44 14.27 23.41
CA GLU A 29 -18.06 14.06 23.91
C GLU A 29 -17.97 12.95 24.98
N SER A 30 -19.09 12.55 25.59
CA SER A 30 -19.11 11.50 26.64
C SER A 30 -19.35 10.08 26.12
N TRP A 31 -19.43 9.90 24.80
CA TRP A 31 -19.69 8.60 24.14
C TRP A 31 -18.39 7.92 23.67
N ASP A 32 -17.24 8.57 23.88
CA ASP A 32 -15.99 8.33 23.16
C ASP A 32 -15.17 7.11 23.62
N ASP A 33 -15.58 6.44 24.69
CA ASP A 33 -14.63 5.53 25.36
C ASP A 33 -14.44 4.17 24.69
N GLY A 34 -15.23 3.78 23.68
CA GLY A 34 -15.19 2.42 23.13
C GLY A 34 -15.39 1.31 24.20
N THR A 35 -15.80 1.71 25.41
CA THR A 35 -15.97 0.82 26.56
C THR A 35 -17.25 0.02 26.39
N ARG A 36 -17.34 -1.12 27.10
CA ARG A 36 -18.57 -1.92 27.23
C ARG A 36 -19.82 -1.07 27.56
N SER A 37 -19.65 0.11 28.17
CA SER A 37 -20.72 1.06 28.47
C SER A 37 -21.27 1.74 27.21
N GLY A 38 -20.41 2.21 26.30
CA GLY A 38 -20.80 2.86 25.05
C GLY A 38 -21.53 1.91 24.09
N MET A 39 -21.02 0.68 23.91
CA MET A 39 -21.68 -0.34 23.09
C MET A 39 -23.07 -0.72 23.64
N LYS A 40 -23.22 -0.83 24.97
CA LYS A 40 -24.53 -1.07 25.60
C LYS A 40 -25.50 0.09 25.37
N ARG A 41 -25.02 1.33 25.42
CA ARG A 41 -25.84 2.51 25.12
C ARG A 41 -26.28 2.55 23.66
N LEU A 42 -25.38 2.23 22.72
CA LEU A 42 -25.73 2.15 21.30
C LEU A 42 -26.75 1.03 21.03
N ALA A 43 -26.62 -0.12 21.67
CA ALA A 43 -27.58 -1.21 21.57
C ALA A 43 -28.97 -0.82 22.13
N MET A 44 -29.02 -0.13 23.27
CA MET A 44 -30.29 0.41 23.79
C MET A 44 -30.89 1.47 22.85
N LEU A 45 -30.05 2.33 22.26
CA LEU A 45 -30.50 3.33 21.30
C LEU A 45 -31.06 2.66 20.04
N HIS A 46 -30.40 1.63 19.52
CA HIS A 46 -30.90 0.80 18.41
C HIS A 46 -32.29 0.25 18.72
N THR A 47 -32.48 -0.41 19.87
CA THR A 47 -33.78 -0.98 20.24
C THR A 47 -34.87 0.07 20.35
N ASN A 48 -34.54 1.24 20.91
CA ASN A 48 -35.49 2.33 21.10
C ASN A 48 -35.89 2.98 19.77
N VAL A 49 -34.92 3.22 18.88
CA VAL A 49 -35.18 3.82 17.55
C VAL A 49 -35.93 2.83 16.67
N ALA A 50 -35.57 1.55 16.66
CA ALA A 50 -36.30 0.53 15.91
C ALA A 50 -37.76 0.43 16.36
N ALA A 51 -38.02 0.44 17.67
CA ALA A 51 -39.37 0.47 18.21
C ALA A 51 -40.12 1.77 17.82
N LEU A 52 -39.47 2.92 17.95
CA LEU A 52 -40.05 4.22 17.59
C LEU A 52 -40.46 4.27 16.12
N THR A 53 -39.57 3.86 15.21
CA THR A 53 -39.84 3.82 13.77
C THR A 53 -41.01 2.90 13.44
N LYS A 54 -41.07 1.71 14.05
CA LYS A 54 -42.14 0.74 13.84
C LYS A 54 -43.50 1.23 14.36
N GLU A 55 -43.53 1.76 15.58
CA GLU A 55 -44.76 2.28 16.18
C GLU A 55 -45.24 3.54 15.45
N PHE A 56 -44.33 4.42 15.02
CA PHE A 56 -44.70 5.58 14.21
C PHE A 56 -45.35 5.15 12.87
N ALA A 57 -44.80 4.15 12.19
CA ALA A 57 -45.39 3.61 10.96
C ALA A 57 -46.79 3.01 11.20
N ASN A 58 -47.04 2.39 12.36
CA ASN A 58 -48.36 1.90 12.73
C ASN A 58 -49.36 3.05 12.95
N VAL A 59 -48.95 4.08 13.72
CA VAL A 59 -49.78 5.26 14.01
C VAL A 59 -50.13 6.03 12.73
N GLU A 60 -49.18 6.17 11.81
CA GLU A 60 -49.37 6.82 10.51
C GLU A 60 -50.44 6.11 9.66
N ARG A 61 -50.49 4.78 9.70
CA ARG A 61 -51.55 3.99 9.02
C ARG A 61 -52.92 4.13 9.70
N MET A 62 -52.95 4.25 11.02
CA MET A 62 -54.20 4.30 11.80
C MET A 62 -54.90 5.67 11.76
N MET A 63 -54.15 6.78 11.68
CA MET A 63 -54.72 8.14 11.80
C MET A 63 -54.27 9.09 10.68
N PRO A 64 -54.63 8.82 9.39
CA PRO A 64 -54.13 9.60 8.25
C PRO A 64 -54.65 11.05 8.18
N THR A 65 -55.72 11.39 8.90
CA THR A 65 -56.38 12.71 8.86
C THR A 65 -55.73 13.75 9.77
N GLU A 66 -54.95 13.36 10.79
CA GLU A 66 -54.36 14.28 11.78
C GLU A 66 -52.98 14.84 11.37
N LYS A 67 -52.97 15.68 10.33
CA LYS A 67 -51.73 16.19 9.72
C LYS A 67 -50.80 17.00 10.64
N ARG A 68 -51.26 17.55 11.77
CA ARG A 68 -50.42 18.37 12.68
C ARG A 68 -49.62 17.51 13.67
N LEU A 69 -50.26 16.52 14.29
CA LEU A 69 -49.62 15.61 15.25
C LEU A 69 -48.63 14.68 14.53
N LEU A 70 -49.03 14.13 13.39
CA LEU A 70 -48.15 13.31 12.55
C LEU A 70 -46.88 14.05 12.11
N ARG A 71 -46.97 15.36 11.83
CA ARG A 71 -45.79 16.18 11.50
C ARG A 71 -44.81 16.30 12.68
N GLY A 72 -45.32 16.45 13.90
CA GLY A 72 -44.49 16.51 15.10
C GLY A 72 -43.78 15.19 15.38
N MET A 73 -44.53 14.08 15.34
CA MET A 73 -43.99 12.74 15.55
C MET A 73 -42.99 12.33 14.46
N ARG A 74 -43.26 12.68 13.19
CA ARG A 74 -42.32 12.43 12.09
C ARG A 74 -40.99 13.15 12.30
N ARG A 75 -41.02 14.40 12.77
CA ARG A 75 -39.81 15.17 13.08
C ARG A 75 -39.02 14.52 14.22
N LEU A 76 -39.70 14.19 15.33
CA LEU A 76 -39.04 13.53 16.46
C LEU A 76 -38.41 12.19 16.07
N THR A 77 -39.10 11.40 15.24
CA THR A 77 -38.59 10.12 14.73
C THR A 77 -37.39 10.34 13.81
N ALA A 78 -37.44 11.34 12.93
CA ALA A 78 -36.32 11.71 12.07
C ALA A 78 -35.09 12.14 12.89
N ASP A 79 -35.27 13.01 13.89
CA ASP A 79 -34.19 13.48 14.76
C ASP A 79 -33.56 12.31 15.55
N ALA A 80 -34.39 11.36 16.03
CA ALA A 80 -33.91 10.18 16.74
C ALA A 80 -33.12 9.22 15.82
N VAL A 81 -33.60 9.00 14.60
CA VAL A 81 -32.91 8.22 13.57
C VAL A 81 -31.59 8.89 13.19
N GLU A 82 -31.59 10.21 12.98
CA GLU A 82 -30.40 10.98 12.65
C GLU A 82 -29.34 10.85 13.74
N PHE A 83 -29.74 11.04 15.00
CA PHE A 83 -28.85 10.89 16.15
C PHE A 83 -28.28 9.46 16.25
N TYR A 84 -29.11 8.44 16.01
CA TYR A 84 -28.67 7.05 16.03
C TYR A 84 -27.68 6.72 14.92
N VAL A 85 -27.99 7.06 13.66
CA VAL A 85 -27.11 6.81 12.50
C VAL A 85 -25.77 7.51 12.71
N CYS A 86 -25.79 8.78 13.12
CA CYS A 86 -24.56 9.51 13.46
C CYS A 86 -23.75 8.80 14.55
N SER A 87 -24.40 8.33 15.62
CA SER A 87 -23.73 7.65 16.73
C SER A 87 -23.17 6.29 16.32
N ALA A 88 -23.88 5.54 15.48
CA ALA A 88 -23.43 4.25 14.96
C ALA A 88 -22.17 4.40 14.09
N PHE A 89 -22.16 5.37 13.17
CA PHE A 89 -20.97 5.66 12.37
C PHE A 89 -19.82 6.23 13.19
N LYS A 90 -20.07 7.02 14.24
CA LYS A 90 -18.99 7.46 15.16
C LYS A 90 -18.28 6.27 15.81
N VAL A 91 -19.02 5.29 16.29
CA VAL A 91 -18.44 4.04 16.83
C VAL A 91 -17.69 3.28 15.73
N CYS A 92 -18.26 3.18 14.52
CA CYS A 92 -17.61 2.57 13.36
C CYS A 92 -16.24 3.21 13.05
N PHE A 93 -16.18 4.55 12.97
CA PHE A 93 -14.94 5.28 12.72
C PHE A 93 -13.89 4.99 13.79
N ALA A 94 -14.29 5.01 15.07
CA ALA A 94 -13.38 4.72 16.17
C ALA A 94 -12.87 3.26 16.11
N ASP A 95 -13.73 2.30 15.77
CA ASP A 95 -13.34 0.90 15.59
C ASP A 95 -12.38 0.71 14.42
N VAL A 96 -12.63 1.36 13.27
CA VAL A 96 -11.74 1.30 12.10
C VAL A 96 -10.40 1.97 12.39
N ALA A 97 -10.39 3.13 13.06
CA ALA A 97 -9.14 3.80 13.46
C ALA A 97 -8.30 2.93 14.41
N ARG A 98 -8.94 2.21 15.35
CA ARG A 98 -8.26 1.28 16.25
C ARG A 98 -7.59 0.10 15.53
N LEU A 99 -8.00 -0.23 14.31
CA LEU A 99 -7.39 -1.31 13.54
C LEU A 99 -5.90 -1.08 13.27
N GLU A 100 -5.44 0.17 13.20
CA GLU A 100 -4.02 0.49 13.03
C GLU A 100 -3.16 -0.14 14.15
N HIS A 101 -3.61 -0.01 15.40
CA HIS A 101 -2.88 -0.52 16.57
C HIS A 101 -3.23 -1.97 16.92
N ALA A 102 -4.42 -2.43 16.51
CA ALA A 102 -4.87 -3.80 16.73
C ALA A 102 -4.35 -4.80 15.67
N GLU A 103 -3.57 -4.32 14.70
CA GLU A 103 -3.02 -5.15 13.65
C GLU A 103 -1.93 -6.10 14.20
N ASP A 104 -2.19 -7.39 14.08
CA ASP A 104 -1.38 -8.48 14.63
C ASP A 104 -0.50 -9.17 13.57
N TRP A 105 -0.61 -8.73 12.30
CA TRP A 105 0.12 -9.29 11.15
C TRP A 105 -0.08 -10.79 10.94
N THR A 106 -1.19 -11.34 11.46
CA THR A 106 -1.51 -12.76 11.29
C THR A 106 -2.17 -12.99 9.94
N ALA A 107 -1.68 -14.00 9.22
CA ALA A 107 -2.22 -14.39 7.93
C ALA A 107 -3.69 -14.83 8.06
N ASP A 108 -4.48 -14.51 7.04
CA ASP A 108 -5.84 -15.02 6.93
C ASP A 108 -5.85 -16.52 6.61
N ALA A 109 -6.84 -17.24 7.14
CA ALA A 109 -6.96 -18.68 6.96
C ALA A 109 -7.35 -19.08 5.53
N SER A 110 -8.11 -18.23 4.83
CA SER A 110 -8.56 -18.50 3.46
C SER A 110 -7.54 -18.04 2.41
N THR A 111 -6.82 -16.97 2.70
CA THR A 111 -5.86 -16.36 1.77
C THR A 111 -4.57 -15.97 2.52
N PRO A 112 -3.54 -16.84 2.47
CA PRO A 112 -2.32 -16.64 3.27
C PRO A 112 -1.49 -15.41 2.85
N SER A 113 -1.79 -14.81 1.68
CA SER A 113 -1.14 -13.61 1.16
C SER A 113 -1.64 -12.31 1.81
N ILE A 114 -2.72 -12.34 2.58
CA ILE A 114 -3.28 -11.19 3.30
C ILE A 114 -3.33 -11.46 4.80
N THR A 115 -3.51 -10.41 5.57
CA THR A 115 -3.78 -10.48 7.01
C THR A 115 -5.28 -10.62 7.29
N LYS A 116 -5.65 -10.79 8.55
CA LYS A 116 -7.05 -10.70 9.00
C LYS A 116 -7.65 -9.29 8.94
N LEU A 117 -6.83 -8.25 8.70
CA LEU A 117 -7.25 -6.85 8.69
C LEU A 117 -8.43 -6.56 7.76
N PRO A 118 -8.44 -6.98 6.48
CA PRO A 118 -9.57 -6.73 5.59
C PRO A 118 -10.88 -7.36 6.09
N GLY A 119 -10.79 -8.54 6.70
CA GLY A 119 -11.95 -9.22 7.28
C GLY A 119 -12.48 -8.51 8.53
N LYS A 120 -11.60 -8.06 9.43
CA LYS A 120 -11.97 -7.25 10.60
C LYS A 120 -12.68 -5.95 10.16
N PHE A 121 -12.15 -5.27 9.14
CA PHE A 121 -12.77 -4.08 8.55
C PHE A 121 -14.15 -4.38 7.96
N SER A 122 -14.27 -5.42 7.12
CA SER A 122 -15.56 -5.83 6.53
C SER A 122 -16.61 -6.08 7.60
N ALA A 123 -16.26 -6.84 8.64
CA ALA A 123 -17.17 -7.16 9.73
C ALA A 123 -17.65 -5.92 10.50
N ILE A 124 -16.77 -4.95 10.77
CA ILE A 124 -17.15 -3.70 11.45
C ILE A 124 -18.18 -2.94 10.62
N VAL A 125 -17.92 -2.75 9.32
CA VAL A 125 -18.81 -1.99 8.43
C VAL A 125 -20.13 -2.74 8.20
N GLU A 126 -20.10 -4.04 7.95
CA GLU A 126 -21.31 -4.86 7.74
C GLU A 126 -22.23 -4.87 8.97
N ASN A 127 -21.65 -4.94 10.17
CA ASN A 127 -22.42 -4.90 11.42
C ASN A 127 -23.15 -3.57 11.57
N VAL A 128 -22.48 -2.45 11.29
CA VAL A 128 -23.06 -1.11 11.38
C VAL A 128 -24.14 -0.93 10.32
N LEU A 129 -23.89 -1.32 9.07
CA LEU A 129 -24.87 -1.25 7.99
C LEU A 129 -26.11 -2.09 8.29
N THR A 130 -25.94 -3.32 8.75
CA THR A 130 -27.07 -4.20 9.13
C THR A 130 -27.84 -3.63 10.33
N SER A 131 -27.14 -3.04 11.29
CA SER A 131 -27.76 -2.41 12.45
C SER A 131 -28.56 -1.16 12.07
N ILE A 132 -28.09 -0.36 11.11
CA ILE A 132 -28.82 0.78 10.56
C ILE A 132 -30.06 0.32 9.79
N ASP A 133 -29.92 -0.69 8.92
CA ASP A 133 -31.03 -1.20 8.11
C ASP A 133 -32.18 -1.69 9.00
N SER A 134 -31.87 -2.44 10.06
CA SER A 134 -32.88 -2.96 10.99
C SER A 134 -33.58 -1.90 11.87
N ALA A 135 -33.00 -0.70 12.03
CA ALA A 135 -33.56 0.37 12.86
C ALA A 135 -34.26 1.48 12.06
N THR A 136 -34.02 1.52 10.76
CA THR A 136 -34.54 2.55 9.85
C THR A 136 -35.77 2.03 9.09
N PRO A 137 -36.64 2.92 8.59
CA PRO A 137 -37.80 2.49 7.82
C PRO A 137 -37.37 1.90 6.46
N ASP A 138 -38.22 1.01 5.91
CA ASP A 138 -37.99 0.38 4.60
C ASP A 138 -37.86 1.43 3.49
N GLU A 139 -38.77 2.42 3.47
CA GLU A 139 -38.68 3.56 2.56
C GLU A 139 -37.79 4.67 3.14
N LYS A 140 -36.61 4.82 2.54
CA LYS A 140 -35.61 5.80 2.98
C LYS A 140 -35.75 7.13 2.23
N PRO A 141 -36.02 8.26 2.93
CA PRO A 141 -36.06 9.59 2.31
C PRO A 141 -34.65 10.07 1.93
N GLN A 142 -34.57 11.04 1.02
CA GLN A 142 -33.29 11.55 0.47
C GLN A 142 -32.30 11.97 1.57
N TRP A 143 -32.75 12.73 2.58
CA TRP A 143 -31.88 13.21 3.65
C TRP A 143 -31.20 12.05 4.42
N MET A 144 -31.85 10.89 4.50
CA MET A 144 -31.30 9.72 5.18
C MET A 144 -30.32 8.96 4.29
N VAL A 145 -30.53 8.97 2.97
CA VAL A 145 -29.55 8.43 2.01
C VAL A 145 -28.25 9.22 2.09
N GLU A 146 -28.33 10.56 2.10
CA GLU A 146 -27.18 11.44 2.27
C GLU A 146 -26.48 11.23 3.63
N LEU A 147 -27.28 11.02 4.69
CA LEU A 147 -26.78 10.77 6.04
C LEU A 147 -25.99 9.44 6.16
N ILE A 148 -26.31 8.43 5.35
CA ILE A 148 -25.63 7.11 5.39
C ILE A 148 -24.48 7.05 4.37
N ALA A 149 -24.67 7.60 3.16
CA ALA A 149 -23.70 7.53 2.07
C ALA A 149 -22.37 8.22 2.42
N ALA A 150 -22.43 9.47 2.92
CA ALA A 150 -21.21 10.22 3.20
C ALA A 150 -20.35 9.57 4.29
N PRO A 151 -20.89 9.12 5.45
CA PRO A 151 -20.09 8.39 6.44
C PRO A 151 -19.57 7.04 5.97
N PHE A 152 -20.31 6.32 5.12
CA PHE A 152 -19.83 5.05 4.54
C PHE A 152 -18.57 5.29 3.70
N VAL A 153 -18.63 6.25 2.78
CA VAL A 153 -17.48 6.64 1.95
C VAL A 153 -16.31 7.07 2.82
N GLU A 154 -16.55 7.90 3.83
CA GLU A 154 -15.49 8.35 4.73
C GLU A 154 -14.87 7.19 5.52
N THR A 155 -15.66 6.17 5.90
CA THR A 155 -15.16 5.00 6.62
C THR A 155 -14.19 4.19 5.74
N THR A 156 -14.50 4.07 4.46
CA THR A 156 -13.62 3.40 3.50
C THR A 156 -12.34 4.20 3.22
N ARG A 157 -12.40 5.54 3.28
CA ARG A 157 -11.22 6.42 3.18
C ARG A 157 -10.33 6.28 4.41
N LEU A 158 -10.92 6.29 5.60
CA LEU A 158 -10.19 6.08 6.85
C LEU A 158 -9.41 4.76 6.84
N MET A 159 -9.99 3.68 6.31
CA MET A 159 -9.27 2.41 6.15
C MET A 159 -8.07 2.52 5.19
N SER A 160 -8.17 3.33 4.12
CA SER A 160 -7.01 3.64 3.26
C SER A 160 -5.92 4.39 4.04
N ASP A 161 -6.29 5.33 4.92
CA ASP A 161 -5.34 6.05 5.78
C ASP A 161 -4.66 5.14 6.81
N VAL A 162 -5.41 4.19 7.39
CA VAL A 162 -4.87 3.14 8.28
C VAL A 162 -3.83 2.32 7.54
N LEU A 163 -4.12 1.83 6.32
CA LEU A 163 -3.14 1.09 5.52
C LEU A 163 -1.93 1.95 5.15
N HIS A 164 -2.14 3.21 4.81
CA HIS A 164 -1.05 4.14 4.54
C HIS A 164 -0.15 4.31 5.78
N SER A 165 -0.73 4.49 6.97
CA SER A 165 0.05 4.56 8.20
C SER A 165 0.81 3.26 8.47
N LEU A 166 0.18 2.10 8.31
CA LEU A 166 0.84 0.79 8.46
C LEU A 166 2.03 0.61 7.50
N ALA A 167 1.90 1.06 6.24
CA ALA A 167 2.99 0.99 5.27
C ALA A 167 4.16 1.93 5.58
N PHE A 168 3.90 3.11 6.15
CA PHE A 168 4.88 4.19 6.27
C PHE A 168 5.22 4.60 7.72
N SER A 169 4.70 3.90 8.72
CA SER A 169 4.92 4.20 10.15
C SER A 169 6.38 4.10 10.58
N SER A 170 7.20 3.24 9.96
CA SER A 170 8.65 3.19 10.19
C SER A 170 9.37 4.46 9.71
N SER A 171 8.90 5.08 8.61
CA SER A 171 9.49 6.30 8.06
C SER A 171 9.32 7.52 8.98
N ARG A 172 8.28 7.50 9.83
CA ARG A 172 8.04 8.55 10.84
C ARG A 172 8.90 8.43 12.10
N ARG A 173 9.42 7.24 12.44
CA ARG A 173 10.28 7.06 13.63
C ARG A 173 11.72 7.54 13.43
N GLY A 174 12.13 7.85 12.20
CA GLY A 174 13.43 8.44 11.88
C GLY A 174 13.47 9.97 11.85
N ALA A 175 12.33 10.65 12.03
CA ALA A 175 12.32 12.10 12.18
C ALA A 175 12.59 12.45 13.65
N PRO A 176 13.62 13.25 13.99
CA PRO A 176 13.74 13.78 15.34
C PRO A 176 12.49 14.61 15.61
N ASP A 177 11.80 14.23 16.68
CA ASP A 177 10.60 14.85 17.20
C ASP A 177 10.82 16.37 17.28
N SER A 178 10.22 17.08 16.34
CA SER A 178 10.20 18.55 16.33
C SER A 178 9.00 19.03 17.12
N THR A 179 8.87 18.57 18.37
CA THR A 179 8.09 19.28 19.38
C THR A 179 8.96 20.40 19.91
N MET A 180 8.87 21.58 19.28
CA MET A 180 9.23 22.81 19.95
C MET A 180 8.21 23.10 21.06
N GLY A 181 8.62 22.92 22.30
CA GLY A 181 8.07 23.59 23.47
C GLY A 181 9.24 24.23 24.25
N PRO A 182 9.17 25.52 24.63
CA PRO A 182 10.33 26.25 25.10
C PRO A 182 10.53 26.09 26.61
N ALA A 183 11.80 25.96 27.02
CA ALA A 183 12.44 26.77 28.06
C ALA A 183 13.53 25.99 28.81
N TYR A 184 14.77 26.45 28.61
CA TYR A 184 15.88 26.53 29.56
C TYR A 184 15.63 26.06 31.00
N ALA A 185 16.43 25.09 31.46
CA ALA A 185 17.11 25.14 32.75
C ALA A 185 18.31 24.18 32.79
N ALA A 186 19.37 24.62 33.48
CA ALA A 186 20.73 24.10 33.51
C ALA A 186 20.94 22.73 34.21
N HIS A 187 21.93 21.97 33.69
CA HIS A 187 22.99 21.11 34.31
C HIS A 187 22.90 20.60 35.78
N PRO A 188 23.74 19.61 36.23
CA PRO A 188 24.39 18.46 35.56
C PRO A 188 24.44 17.13 36.43
N ALA A 189 25.05 16.08 35.85
CA ALA A 189 25.79 14.95 36.49
C ALA A 189 25.05 13.65 36.91
N SER A 190 25.29 12.54 36.17
CA SER A 190 25.88 11.26 36.66
C SER A 190 25.85 10.15 35.55
N PRO A 191 26.60 9.03 35.65
CA PRO A 191 27.53 8.63 34.59
C PRO A 191 27.19 7.32 33.84
N ALA A 192 27.81 7.20 32.67
CA ALA A 192 28.34 5.99 32.04
C ALA A 192 27.45 4.73 32.00
N ARG A 193 26.73 4.57 30.88
CA ARG A 193 26.43 3.24 30.33
C ARG A 193 27.13 3.09 28.98
N LYS A 194 28.20 2.30 28.97
CA LYS A 194 28.89 1.81 27.77
C LYS A 194 27.86 1.15 26.84
N GLY A 195 27.55 1.80 25.73
CA GLY A 195 26.78 1.28 24.62
C GLY A 195 27.53 1.61 23.33
N ARG A 196 27.88 0.56 22.59
CA ARG A 196 28.66 0.52 21.35
C ARG A 196 28.54 1.76 20.46
N LEU A 197 29.69 2.23 20.00
CA LEU A 197 29.83 3.13 18.85
C LEU A 197 29.15 2.49 17.63
N ASN A 198 28.08 3.12 17.16
CA ASN A 198 27.55 2.90 15.83
C ASN A 198 28.16 4.00 14.96
N GLU A 199 29.28 3.67 14.31
CA GLU A 199 29.89 4.53 13.30
C GLU A 199 29.23 4.27 11.94
N GLY A 200 28.85 5.35 11.26
CA GLY A 200 28.55 5.35 9.83
C GLY A 200 27.06 5.39 9.51
N GLY A 201 26.56 6.59 9.20
CA GLY A 201 25.23 6.79 8.63
C GLY A 201 25.07 6.04 7.31
N ALA A 202 24.41 4.89 7.36
CA ALA A 202 23.73 4.32 6.21
C ALA A 202 22.36 4.98 6.13
N VAL A 203 22.02 5.55 4.98
CA VAL A 203 20.63 5.83 4.61
C VAL A 203 19.90 4.49 4.74
N GLY A 204 19.07 4.36 5.79
CA GLY A 204 18.60 3.08 6.28
C GLY A 204 17.90 2.27 5.18
N LEU A 205 18.53 1.16 4.78
CA LEU A 205 17.85 0.08 4.06
C LEU A 205 16.65 -0.36 4.91
N MET A 206 15.49 -0.56 4.29
CA MET A 206 14.37 -1.18 5.02
C MET A 206 14.80 -2.56 5.51
N GLY A 207 14.52 -2.86 6.78
CA GLY A 207 14.76 -4.21 7.31
C GLY A 207 13.92 -5.25 6.57
N GLU A 208 14.38 -6.50 6.52
CA GLU A 208 13.67 -7.62 5.86
C GLU A 208 12.21 -7.74 6.35
N GLU A 209 11.99 -7.61 7.65
CA GLU A 209 10.65 -7.62 8.25
C GLU A 209 9.79 -6.43 7.81
N GLU A 210 10.39 -5.25 7.62
CA GLU A 210 9.68 -4.05 7.17
C GLU A 210 9.31 -4.15 5.69
N SER A 211 10.22 -4.66 4.86
CA SER A 211 9.98 -4.96 3.44
C SER A 211 8.83 -5.93 3.27
N ARG A 212 8.82 -7.01 4.06
CA ARG A 212 7.72 -7.98 4.08
C ARG A 212 6.40 -7.36 4.50
N LYS A 213 6.39 -6.53 5.55
CA LYS A 213 5.20 -5.79 6.01
C LYS A 213 4.62 -4.89 4.92
N VAL A 214 5.46 -4.16 4.20
CA VAL A 214 5.03 -3.28 3.09
C VAL A 214 4.37 -4.09 1.96
N LEU A 215 4.92 -5.26 1.61
CA LEU A 215 4.29 -6.16 0.62
C LEU A 215 2.95 -6.72 1.12
N VAL A 216 2.85 -7.05 2.41
CA VAL A 216 1.59 -7.51 3.02
C VAL A 216 0.54 -6.40 2.99
N VAL A 217 0.92 -5.15 3.29
CA VAL A 217 0.01 -4.00 3.18
C VAL A 217 -0.44 -3.79 1.73
N LEU A 218 0.44 -3.94 0.74
CA LEU A 218 0.07 -3.91 -0.68
C LEU A 218 -1.00 -4.97 -1.00
N SER A 219 -0.79 -6.20 -0.55
CA SER A 219 -1.73 -7.31 -0.74
C SER A 219 -3.08 -7.04 -0.07
N ASN A 220 -3.07 -6.56 1.18
CA ASN A 220 -4.27 -6.13 1.91
C ASN A 220 -5.03 -5.02 1.16
N ALA A 221 -4.34 -3.97 0.70
CA ALA A 221 -4.94 -2.85 -0.02
C ALA A 221 -5.66 -3.29 -1.30
N MET A 222 -5.04 -4.20 -2.05
CA MET A 222 -5.65 -4.74 -3.26
C MET A 222 -6.83 -5.66 -2.97
N HIS A 223 -6.74 -6.48 -1.93
CA HIS A 223 -7.84 -7.34 -1.54
C HIS A 223 -9.05 -6.49 -1.12
N LEU A 224 -8.80 -5.43 -0.35
CA LEU A 224 -9.82 -4.45 0.01
C LEU A 224 -10.46 -3.84 -1.24
N GLN A 225 -9.65 -3.37 -2.18
CA GLN A 225 -10.15 -2.77 -3.42
C GLN A 225 -10.98 -3.73 -4.29
N ARG A 226 -10.52 -4.98 -4.47
CA ARG A 226 -11.07 -5.91 -5.47
C ARG A 226 -12.16 -6.84 -4.94
N ARG A 227 -12.21 -7.05 -3.62
CA ARG A 227 -13.12 -8.01 -2.99
C ARG A 227 -14.00 -7.35 -1.96
N VAL A 228 -13.39 -6.76 -0.92
CA VAL A 228 -14.15 -6.24 0.23
C VAL A 228 -14.98 -5.02 -0.15
N LEU A 229 -14.42 -4.05 -0.86
CA LEU A 229 -15.11 -2.82 -1.23
C LEU A 229 -16.35 -3.09 -2.12
N PRO A 230 -16.28 -3.94 -3.18
CA PRO A 230 -17.48 -4.36 -3.89
C PRO A 230 -18.53 -5.04 -3.01
N LEU A 231 -18.13 -5.95 -2.11
CA LEU A 231 -19.07 -6.64 -1.22
C LEU A 231 -19.77 -5.67 -0.25
N LEU A 232 -19.01 -4.75 0.34
CA LEU A 232 -19.54 -3.70 1.21
C LEU A 232 -20.44 -2.75 0.43
N TRP A 233 -20.11 -2.47 -0.82
CA TRP A 233 -20.94 -1.66 -1.70
C TRP A 233 -22.28 -2.31 -2.01
N ASP A 234 -22.28 -3.60 -2.38
CA ASP A 234 -23.52 -4.34 -2.62
C ASP A 234 -24.41 -4.36 -1.36
N LYS A 235 -23.79 -4.54 -0.18
CA LYS A 235 -24.51 -4.45 1.10
C LYS A 235 -25.05 -3.05 1.35
N PHE A 236 -24.28 -2.01 1.09
CA PHE A 236 -24.72 -0.62 1.21
C PHE A 236 -25.88 -0.32 0.26
N LEU A 237 -25.79 -0.72 -1.01
CA LEU A 237 -26.86 -0.55 -2.00
C LEU A 237 -28.14 -1.31 -1.62
N SER A 238 -28.04 -2.47 -0.96
CA SER A 238 -29.22 -3.21 -0.48
C SER A 238 -30.05 -2.43 0.55
N ILE A 239 -29.44 -1.45 1.22
CA ILE A 239 -30.09 -0.61 2.23
C ILE A 239 -30.69 0.64 1.57
N ILE A 240 -30.10 1.12 0.47
CA ILE A 240 -30.44 2.37 -0.20
C ILE A 240 -31.44 2.13 -1.34
N PRO A 241 -32.48 2.99 -1.51
CA PRO A 241 -33.41 2.84 -2.62
C PRO A 241 -32.74 2.94 -4.00
N ASP A 242 -33.14 2.06 -4.93
CA ASP A 242 -32.57 1.90 -6.28
C ASP A 242 -32.42 3.21 -7.07
N LYS A 243 -33.35 4.15 -6.88
CA LYS A 243 -33.34 5.47 -7.55
C LYS A 243 -32.09 6.32 -7.26
N TYR A 244 -31.30 5.98 -6.23
CA TYR A 244 -30.08 6.70 -5.88
C TYR A 244 -28.80 5.96 -6.27
N HIS A 245 -28.87 4.73 -6.77
CA HIS A 245 -27.69 3.91 -7.05
C HIS A 245 -26.76 4.58 -8.06
N ASP A 246 -27.31 5.08 -9.18
CA ASP A 246 -26.55 5.76 -10.25
C ASP A 246 -25.85 7.04 -9.75
N VAL A 247 -26.45 7.74 -8.78
CA VAL A 247 -25.89 8.98 -8.22
C VAL A 247 -24.69 8.70 -7.32
N LEU A 248 -24.67 7.53 -6.68
CA LEU A 248 -23.67 7.12 -5.70
C LEU A 248 -22.51 6.33 -6.33
N GLU A 249 -22.69 5.76 -7.52
CA GLU A 249 -21.64 5.02 -8.25
C GLU A 249 -20.30 5.80 -8.40
N PRO A 250 -20.28 7.11 -8.69
CA PRO A 250 -19.03 7.88 -8.74
C PRO A 250 -18.27 7.92 -7.41
N GLU A 251 -18.96 7.80 -6.27
CA GLU A 251 -18.31 7.80 -4.95
C GLU A 251 -17.53 6.50 -4.73
N LEU A 252 -18.10 5.36 -5.12
CA LEU A 252 -17.40 4.07 -5.10
C LEU A 252 -16.16 4.10 -6.00
N ALA A 253 -16.30 4.61 -7.23
CA ALA A 253 -15.18 4.74 -8.16
C ALA A 253 -14.07 5.62 -7.59
N GLY A 254 -14.44 6.72 -6.89
CA GLY A 254 -13.52 7.58 -6.18
C GLY A 254 -12.72 6.84 -5.10
N VAL A 255 -13.42 6.09 -4.23
CA VAL A 255 -12.78 5.28 -3.17
C VAL A 255 -11.90 4.18 -3.76
N ALA A 256 -12.38 3.44 -4.76
CA ALA A 256 -11.60 2.41 -5.44
C ALA A 256 -10.32 2.99 -6.07
N GLY A 257 -10.38 4.22 -6.60
CA GLY A 257 -9.23 4.98 -7.10
C GLY A 257 -8.21 5.35 -6.00
N LEU A 258 -8.68 5.63 -4.78
CA LEU A 258 -7.79 5.87 -3.63
C LEU A 258 -6.97 4.63 -3.28
N TYR A 259 -7.61 3.46 -3.19
CA TYR A 259 -6.89 2.19 -2.94
C TYR A 259 -5.89 1.85 -4.06
N ALA A 260 -6.24 2.10 -5.33
CA ALA A 260 -5.29 1.95 -6.43
C ALA A 260 -4.08 2.86 -6.29
N THR A 261 -4.31 4.11 -5.89
CA THR A 261 -3.25 5.11 -5.69
C THR A 261 -2.34 4.71 -4.53
N LEU A 262 -2.93 4.26 -3.43
CA LEU A 262 -2.19 3.73 -2.28
C LEU A 262 -1.33 2.52 -2.69
N ALA A 263 -1.91 1.54 -3.38
CA ALA A 263 -1.18 0.37 -3.85
C ALA A 263 0.02 0.75 -4.73
N ARG A 264 -0.15 1.74 -5.61
CA ARG A 264 0.96 2.29 -6.41
C ARG A 264 2.02 2.94 -5.53
N MET A 265 1.65 3.79 -4.58
CA MET A 265 2.60 4.46 -3.67
C MET A 265 3.41 3.46 -2.84
N VAL A 266 2.75 2.44 -2.29
CA VAL A 266 3.38 1.36 -1.52
C VAL A 266 4.36 0.56 -2.39
N THR A 267 3.95 0.24 -3.63
CA THR A 267 4.83 -0.44 -4.60
C THR A 267 6.05 0.42 -4.95
N ASP A 268 5.85 1.71 -5.25
CA ASP A 268 6.93 2.62 -5.61
C ASP A 268 7.91 2.84 -4.44
N ALA A 269 7.42 2.83 -3.20
CA ALA A 269 8.27 2.91 -2.01
C ALA A 269 9.10 1.63 -1.80
N TYR A 270 8.48 0.46 -1.93
CA TYR A 270 9.17 -0.83 -1.86
C TYR A 270 10.29 -0.94 -2.91
N ILE A 271 9.97 -0.62 -4.18
CA ILE A 271 10.94 -0.65 -5.28
C ILE A 271 12.11 0.28 -5.01
N ARG A 272 11.85 1.52 -4.56
CA ARG A 272 12.92 2.49 -4.26
C ARG A 272 13.86 1.99 -3.16
N SER A 273 13.31 1.50 -2.05
CA SER A 273 14.11 0.94 -0.94
C SER A 273 14.98 -0.23 -1.41
N THR A 274 14.38 -1.16 -2.15
CA THR A 274 15.07 -2.33 -2.70
C THR A 274 16.17 -1.90 -3.68
N ALA A 275 15.88 -0.95 -4.58
CA ALA A 275 16.85 -0.45 -5.54
C ALA A 275 18.06 0.24 -4.90
N LEU A 276 17.86 0.92 -3.75
CA LEU A 276 18.97 1.48 -2.97
C LEU A 276 19.89 0.37 -2.44
N GLY A 277 19.32 -0.69 -1.84
CA GLY A 277 20.10 -1.84 -1.36
C GLY A 277 20.87 -2.56 -2.47
N LEU A 278 20.22 -2.76 -3.62
CA LEU A 278 20.86 -3.33 -4.81
C LEU A 278 21.97 -2.40 -5.35
N GLY A 279 21.77 -1.09 -5.27
CA GLY A 279 22.74 -0.07 -5.66
C GLY A 279 24.03 -0.11 -4.84
N ASP A 280 23.96 -0.50 -3.57
CA ASP A 280 25.14 -0.65 -2.73
C ASP A 280 26.06 -1.78 -3.22
N PHE A 281 25.53 -2.90 -3.71
CA PHE A 281 26.35 -3.97 -4.31
C PHE A 281 27.10 -3.46 -5.54
N ILE A 282 26.44 -2.68 -6.39
CA ILE A 282 27.04 -2.10 -7.60
C ILE A 282 28.13 -1.09 -7.22
N THR A 283 27.84 -0.21 -6.25
CA THR A 283 28.78 0.78 -5.74
C THR A 283 30.01 0.10 -5.12
N ARG A 284 29.80 -0.95 -4.31
CA ARG A 284 30.90 -1.73 -3.74
C ARG A 284 31.75 -2.41 -4.81
N GLY A 285 31.09 -3.00 -5.81
CA GLY A 285 31.74 -3.69 -6.92
C GLY A 285 32.57 -2.76 -7.82
N LEU A 286 32.06 -1.56 -8.12
CA LEU A 286 32.70 -0.63 -9.05
C LEU A 286 33.68 0.34 -8.38
N MET A 287 33.33 0.88 -7.21
CA MET A 287 34.06 1.98 -6.57
C MET A 287 34.94 1.53 -5.41
N THR A 288 34.50 0.56 -4.60
CA THR A 288 35.22 0.17 -3.36
C THR A 288 35.89 -1.20 -3.43
N SER A 289 35.92 -1.85 -4.60
CA SER A 289 36.54 -3.17 -4.78
C SER A 289 38.08 -3.14 -4.81
N GLY A 290 38.70 -1.96 -4.69
CA GLY A 290 40.15 -1.76 -4.82
C GLY A 290 40.69 -2.10 -6.22
N ARG A 291 39.81 -2.30 -7.21
CA ARG A 291 40.20 -2.60 -8.58
C ARG A 291 40.60 -1.32 -9.30
N ASP A 292 41.87 -1.24 -9.69
CA ASP A 292 42.34 -0.27 -10.67
C ASP A 292 41.79 -0.62 -12.07
N TRP A 293 40.87 0.21 -12.56
CA TRP A 293 40.26 0.10 -13.89
C TRP A 293 41.19 0.45 -15.05
N SER A 294 42.34 1.06 -14.76
CA SER A 294 43.38 1.39 -15.73
C SER A 294 44.43 0.29 -15.90
N ALA A 295 44.57 -0.60 -14.90
CA ALA A 295 45.50 -1.73 -14.95
C ALA A 295 45.00 -2.84 -15.87
N LYS A 296 45.89 -3.39 -16.71
CA LYS A 296 45.59 -4.55 -17.55
C LYS A 296 45.52 -5.81 -16.68
N LYS A 297 44.31 -6.32 -16.44
CA LYS A 297 44.06 -7.57 -15.70
C LYS A 297 43.26 -8.53 -16.59
N PRO A 298 43.58 -9.83 -16.60
CA PRO A 298 42.84 -10.79 -17.41
C PRO A 298 41.40 -10.94 -16.92
N VAL A 299 40.45 -11.01 -17.85
CA VAL A 299 39.02 -11.27 -17.58
C VAL A 299 38.82 -12.78 -17.60
N THR A 300 38.46 -13.37 -16.45
CA THR A 300 38.38 -14.84 -16.29
C THR A 300 37.00 -15.33 -15.89
N LYS A 301 36.26 -14.53 -15.12
CA LYS A 301 34.93 -14.86 -14.62
C LYS A 301 34.13 -13.58 -14.33
N VAL A 302 32.81 -13.73 -14.25
CA VAL A 302 31.92 -12.75 -13.63
C VAL A 302 32.31 -12.62 -12.15
N ARG A 303 32.42 -11.38 -11.64
CA ARG A 303 32.81 -11.14 -10.24
C ARG A 303 31.67 -11.45 -9.26
N GLU A 304 32.06 -11.70 -8.02
CA GLU A 304 31.18 -12.14 -6.93
C GLU A 304 30.08 -11.13 -6.60
N TYR A 305 30.36 -9.82 -6.62
CA TYR A 305 29.33 -8.80 -6.33
C TYR A 305 28.13 -8.85 -7.30
N VAL A 306 28.32 -9.31 -8.55
CA VAL A 306 27.21 -9.50 -9.50
C VAL A 306 26.39 -10.74 -9.14
N MET A 307 27.05 -11.78 -8.64
CA MET A 307 26.37 -12.98 -8.15
C MET A 307 25.55 -12.64 -6.90
N GLU A 308 26.14 -11.91 -5.94
CA GLU A 308 25.45 -11.42 -4.75
C GLU A 308 24.24 -10.54 -5.12
N LEU A 309 24.42 -9.59 -6.05
CA LEU A 309 23.33 -8.75 -6.58
C LEU A 309 22.17 -9.58 -7.15
N LEU A 310 22.48 -10.61 -7.94
CA LEU A 310 21.47 -11.48 -8.54
C LEU A 310 20.82 -12.41 -7.51
N LEU A 311 21.56 -12.89 -6.52
CA LEU A 311 21.02 -13.68 -5.41
C LEU A 311 20.07 -12.85 -4.55
N GLU A 312 20.42 -11.60 -4.28
CA GLU A 312 19.52 -10.66 -3.58
C GLU A 312 18.22 -10.45 -4.37
N LEU A 313 18.31 -10.32 -5.70
CA LEU A 313 17.13 -10.27 -6.56
C LEU A 313 16.30 -11.56 -6.53
N VAL A 314 16.91 -12.72 -6.28
CA VAL A 314 16.15 -13.98 -6.12
C VAL A 314 15.32 -13.92 -4.85
N LEU A 315 15.88 -13.41 -3.75
CA LEU A 315 15.15 -13.22 -2.49
C LEU A 315 13.98 -12.25 -2.68
N VAL A 316 14.23 -11.10 -3.31
CA VAL A 316 13.18 -10.12 -3.66
C VAL A 316 12.09 -10.75 -4.53
N TYR A 317 12.47 -11.59 -5.50
CA TYR A 317 11.50 -12.28 -6.35
C TYR A 317 10.64 -13.25 -5.54
N ASP A 318 11.25 -14.03 -4.65
CA ASP A 318 10.53 -15.00 -3.81
C ASP A 318 9.52 -14.31 -2.89
N ASP A 319 9.94 -13.23 -2.21
CA ASP A 319 9.07 -12.43 -1.35
C ASP A 319 7.87 -11.87 -2.10
N VAL A 320 8.11 -11.23 -3.24
CA VAL A 320 7.03 -10.63 -4.05
C VAL A 320 6.15 -11.72 -4.66
N MET A 321 6.71 -12.87 -5.05
CA MET A 321 5.96 -13.99 -5.61
C MET A 321 5.06 -14.65 -4.55
N GLY A 322 5.54 -14.79 -3.32
CA GLY A 322 4.79 -15.36 -2.20
C GLY A 322 3.65 -14.46 -1.73
N ILE A 323 3.86 -13.14 -1.69
CA ILE A 323 2.91 -12.19 -1.07
C ILE A 323 2.07 -11.44 -2.11
N ALA A 324 2.70 -10.94 -3.18
CA ALA A 324 2.11 -10.01 -4.13
C ALA A 324 2.31 -10.46 -5.59
N LYS A 325 2.07 -11.75 -5.86
CA LYS A 325 2.28 -12.41 -7.17
C LYS A 325 1.93 -11.57 -8.43
N PRO A 326 0.79 -10.84 -8.49
CA PRO A 326 0.45 -10.04 -9.68
C PRO A 326 1.47 -8.94 -10.03
N TRP A 327 2.33 -8.55 -9.10
CA TRP A 327 3.27 -7.43 -9.24
C TRP A 327 4.70 -7.85 -9.55
N VAL A 328 5.02 -9.14 -9.44
CA VAL A 328 6.37 -9.68 -9.67
C VAL A 328 6.97 -9.12 -10.95
N HIS A 329 6.24 -9.22 -12.06
CA HIS A 329 6.76 -8.78 -13.36
C HIS A 329 7.05 -7.27 -13.38
N LYS A 330 6.15 -6.45 -12.84
CA LYS A 330 6.32 -4.99 -12.79
C LYS A 330 7.49 -4.58 -11.88
N VAL A 331 7.57 -5.16 -10.68
CA VAL A 331 8.64 -4.90 -9.72
C VAL A 331 10.00 -5.27 -10.34
N MET A 332 10.13 -6.47 -10.90
CA MET A 332 11.39 -6.92 -11.51
C MET A 332 11.79 -6.08 -12.74
N GLN A 333 10.83 -5.66 -13.57
CA GLN A 333 11.08 -4.75 -14.70
C GLN A 333 11.65 -3.41 -14.24
N THR A 334 11.03 -2.80 -13.22
CA THR A 334 11.48 -1.51 -12.69
C THR A 334 12.83 -1.64 -12.00
N LEU A 335 13.06 -2.70 -11.21
CA LEU A 335 14.35 -2.96 -10.58
C LEU A 335 15.46 -3.16 -11.61
N LEU A 336 15.23 -3.93 -12.69
CA LEU A 336 16.20 -4.10 -13.76
C LEU A 336 16.58 -2.75 -14.41
N TRP A 337 15.60 -1.89 -14.66
CA TRP A 337 15.85 -0.55 -15.17
C TRP A 337 16.69 0.28 -14.18
N MET A 338 16.34 0.32 -12.89
CA MET A 338 17.07 1.09 -11.87
C MET A 338 18.50 0.57 -11.66
N ILE A 339 18.70 -0.75 -11.69
CA ILE A 339 20.03 -1.37 -11.63
C ILE A 339 20.86 -0.95 -12.84
N SER A 340 20.28 -1.02 -14.04
CA SER A 340 20.94 -0.61 -15.28
C SER A 340 21.31 0.87 -15.26
N ASP A 341 20.42 1.72 -14.77
CA ASP A 341 20.67 3.16 -14.64
C ASP A 341 21.78 3.45 -13.63
N ASN A 342 21.79 2.75 -12.49
CA ASN A 342 22.85 2.88 -11.49
C ASN A 342 24.22 2.43 -12.04
N PHE A 343 24.28 1.29 -12.73
CA PHE A 343 25.48 0.86 -13.47
C PHE A 343 25.95 1.97 -14.41
N TYR A 344 25.05 2.54 -15.21
CA TYR A 344 25.41 3.56 -16.18
C TYR A 344 25.92 4.85 -15.54
N SER A 345 25.26 5.30 -14.45
CA SER A 345 25.66 6.47 -13.68
C SER A 345 27.06 6.29 -13.09
N LEU A 346 27.30 5.18 -12.39
CA LEU A 346 28.59 4.88 -11.75
C LEU A 346 29.71 4.69 -12.78
N LEU A 347 29.44 4.04 -13.90
CA LEU A 347 30.42 3.87 -14.99
C LEU A 347 30.98 5.21 -15.48
N ARG A 348 30.15 6.25 -15.56
CA ARG A 348 30.58 7.59 -16.00
C ARG A 348 31.42 8.33 -14.97
N THR A 349 31.43 7.88 -13.72
CA THR A 349 32.29 8.44 -12.66
C THR A 349 33.69 7.80 -12.64
N VAL A 350 33.85 6.63 -13.25
CA VAL A 350 35.15 5.94 -13.34
C VAL A 350 36.04 6.69 -14.34
N GLY A 351 37.15 7.25 -13.86
CA GLY A 351 37.96 8.20 -14.64
C GLY A 351 38.70 7.61 -15.85
N LYS A 352 39.38 6.46 -15.71
CA LYS A 352 40.15 5.83 -16.79
C LYS A 352 39.87 4.34 -16.88
N PHE A 353 39.56 3.89 -18.10
CA PHE A 353 39.39 2.47 -18.43
C PHE A 353 40.53 1.97 -19.32
N CYS A 354 41.05 0.78 -19.03
CA CYS A 354 41.75 -0.04 -20.01
C CYS A 354 40.75 -0.97 -20.74
N ALA A 355 41.12 -1.48 -21.92
CA ALA A 355 40.27 -2.36 -22.73
C ALA A 355 39.78 -3.60 -21.96
N THR A 356 40.65 -4.20 -21.13
CA THR A 356 40.28 -5.36 -20.29
C THR A 356 39.35 -4.99 -19.12
N GLY A 357 39.46 -3.76 -18.60
CA GLY A 357 38.56 -3.25 -17.56
C GLY A 357 37.15 -3.03 -18.12
N ALA A 358 37.05 -2.43 -19.31
CA ALA A 358 35.78 -2.28 -20.02
C ALA A 358 35.16 -3.65 -20.39
N LEU A 359 35.99 -4.60 -20.84
CA LEU A 359 35.54 -5.97 -21.14
C LEU A 359 34.97 -6.68 -19.92
N GLN A 360 35.58 -6.52 -18.73
CA GLN A 360 35.04 -7.13 -17.51
C GLN A 360 33.60 -6.64 -17.26
N ILE A 361 33.37 -5.33 -17.29
CA ILE A 361 32.06 -4.77 -16.97
C ILE A 361 31.05 -5.14 -18.06
N TYR A 362 31.49 -5.21 -19.32
CA TYR A 362 30.67 -5.70 -20.41
C TYR A 362 30.16 -7.12 -20.14
N VAL A 363 31.07 -8.04 -19.76
CA VAL A 363 30.72 -9.44 -19.41
C VAL A 363 29.73 -9.49 -18.25
N GLU A 364 29.92 -8.65 -17.23
CA GLU A 364 29.08 -8.59 -16.04
C GLU A 364 27.66 -8.10 -16.34
N ILE A 365 27.53 -7.01 -17.12
CA ILE A 365 26.23 -6.42 -17.47
C ILE A 365 25.47 -7.31 -18.45
N GLU A 366 26.17 -7.90 -19.42
CA GLU A 366 25.55 -8.83 -20.37
C GLU A 366 25.11 -10.13 -19.67
N PHE A 367 25.84 -10.59 -18.66
CA PHE A 367 25.41 -11.69 -17.81
C PHE A 367 24.11 -11.34 -17.04
N VAL A 368 24.04 -10.18 -16.37
CA VAL A 368 22.82 -9.70 -15.69
C VAL A 368 21.64 -9.63 -16.65
N ARG A 369 21.85 -9.04 -17.85
CA ARG A 369 20.82 -8.94 -18.88
C ARG A 369 20.30 -10.31 -19.31
N ARG A 370 21.17 -11.30 -19.54
CA ARG A 370 20.75 -12.65 -19.96
C ARG A 370 19.99 -13.38 -18.86
N VAL A 371 20.38 -13.20 -17.60
CA VAL A 371 19.68 -13.79 -16.45
C VAL A 371 18.29 -13.16 -16.27
N LEU A 372 18.16 -11.84 -16.44
CA LEU A 372 16.92 -11.10 -16.20
C LEU A 372 16.13 -10.79 -17.48
N GLY A 373 16.45 -11.43 -18.60
CA GLY A 373 15.92 -11.05 -19.92
C GLY A 373 14.41 -11.14 -20.07
N SER A 374 13.74 -11.97 -19.25
CA SER A 374 12.28 -12.08 -19.19
C SER A 374 11.60 -10.81 -18.63
N PHE A 375 12.35 -9.97 -17.90
CA PHE A 375 11.89 -8.72 -17.31
C PHE A 375 12.46 -7.48 -18.03
N GLU A 376 12.94 -7.63 -19.26
CA GLU A 376 13.48 -6.50 -20.02
C GLU A 376 12.35 -5.57 -20.51
N SER A 377 12.30 -4.35 -19.96
CA SER A 377 11.42 -3.27 -20.42
C SER A 377 12.08 -2.45 -21.56
N PRO A 378 11.31 -1.67 -22.35
CA PRO A 378 11.90 -0.75 -23.32
C PRO A 378 12.91 0.22 -22.70
N ALA A 379 12.60 0.76 -21.52
CA ALA A 379 13.48 1.67 -20.80
C ALA A 379 14.79 0.98 -20.37
N SER A 380 14.72 -0.22 -19.78
CA SER A 380 15.95 -0.95 -19.40
C SER A 380 16.78 -1.34 -20.62
N ARG A 381 16.13 -1.71 -21.73
CA ARG A 381 16.82 -2.04 -22.99
C ARG A 381 17.61 -0.86 -23.55
N ASP A 382 17.03 0.33 -23.51
CA ASP A 382 17.68 1.55 -23.99
C ASP A 382 18.89 1.90 -23.12
N THR A 383 18.75 1.83 -21.79
CA THR A 383 19.86 2.05 -20.85
C THR A 383 20.98 1.02 -21.05
N LEU A 384 20.65 -0.28 -21.13
CA LEU A 384 21.63 -1.35 -21.34
C LEU A 384 22.36 -1.21 -22.67
N ARG A 385 21.66 -0.80 -23.73
CA ARG A 385 22.27 -0.49 -25.03
C ARG A 385 23.22 0.72 -24.92
N GLY A 386 22.82 1.77 -24.21
CA GLY A 386 23.67 2.93 -23.93
C GLY A 386 24.96 2.54 -23.19
N ILE A 387 24.86 1.70 -22.16
CA ILE A 387 26.01 1.15 -21.45
C ILE A 387 26.91 0.36 -22.39
N ARG A 388 26.34 -0.53 -23.20
CA ARG A 388 27.09 -1.33 -24.17
C ARG A 388 27.89 -0.45 -25.13
N SER A 389 27.25 0.54 -25.76
CA SER A 389 27.94 1.47 -26.66
C SER A 389 29.00 2.33 -25.95
N TYR A 390 28.79 2.64 -24.67
CA TYR A 390 29.81 3.30 -23.86
C TYR A 390 31.04 2.40 -23.66
N LEU A 391 30.84 1.15 -23.25
CA LEU A 391 31.93 0.19 -23.00
C LEU A 391 32.68 -0.20 -24.29
N GLU A 392 31.96 -0.43 -25.39
CA GLU A 392 32.55 -0.77 -26.68
C GLU A 392 33.55 0.30 -27.15
N ARG A 393 33.23 1.60 -27.00
CA ARG A 393 34.17 2.70 -27.33
C ARG A 393 35.49 2.62 -26.57
N HIS A 394 35.48 2.12 -25.33
CA HIS A 394 36.71 1.92 -24.54
C HIS A 394 37.45 0.62 -24.88
N MET A 395 36.81 -0.31 -25.59
CA MET A 395 37.40 -1.56 -26.07
C MET A 395 38.04 -1.43 -27.46
N MET A 396 37.58 -0.49 -28.30
CA MET A 396 38.03 -0.27 -29.70
C MET A 396 39.53 0.08 -29.88
N SER A 397 40.32 0.10 -28.81
CA SER A 397 41.79 0.22 -28.86
C SER A 397 42.51 -1.14 -28.98
N SER A 398 41.81 -2.28 -28.94
CA SER A 398 42.42 -3.62 -28.97
C SER A 398 41.60 -4.59 -29.84
N THR A 399 42.30 -5.54 -30.47
CA THR A 399 41.82 -6.57 -31.41
C THR A 399 40.43 -7.14 -31.05
N ASP A 400 39.41 -6.75 -31.82
CA ASP A 400 37.98 -6.83 -31.46
C ASP A 400 37.37 -8.26 -31.51
N GLY A 401 37.96 -9.18 -32.28
CA GLY A 401 37.44 -10.55 -32.45
C GLY A 401 37.63 -11.45 -31.23
N ASP A 402 38.87 -11.54 -30.73
CA ASP A 402 39.22 -12.47 -29.66
C ASP A 402 38.60 -12.07 -28.31
N LEU A 403 38.45 -10.76 -28.06
CA LEU A 403 37.86 -10.24 -26.82
C LEU A 403 36.36 -10.56 -26.74
N LYS A 404 35.63 -10.48 -27.86
CA LYS A 404 34.21 -10.83 -27.93
C LYS A 404 33.97 -12.33 -27.75
N LEU A 405 34.79 -13.17 -28.40
CA LEU A 405 34.76 -14.62 -28.21
C LEU A 405 35.03 -14.99 -26.75
N THR A 406 36.05 -14.38 -26.14
CA THR A 406 36.37 -14.57 -24.72
C THR A 406 35.21 -14.14 -23.81
N ALA A 407 34.53 -13.04 -24.13
CA ALA A 407 33.35 -12.59 -23.38
C ALA A 407 32.23 -13.63 -23.40
N GLU A 408 31.91 -14.15 -24.59
CA GLU A 408 30.85 -15.15 -24.78
C GLU A 408 31.16 -16.47 -24.06
N ASP A 409 32.41 -16.93 -24.10
CA ASP A 409 32.83 -18.15 -23.39
C ASP A 409 32.65 -18.00 -21.87
N ILE A 410 33.01 -16.84 -21.31
CA ILE A 410 32.86 -16.57 -19.89
C ILE A 410 31.38 -16.49 -19.50
N ILE A 411 30.55 -15.78 -20.27
CA ILE A 411 29.12 -15.64 -19.98
C ILE A 411 28.41 -16.99 -20.10
N THR A 412 28.68 -17.76 -21.15
CA THR A 412 28.05 -19.08 -21.34
C THR A 412 28.46 -20.06 -20.26
N LYS A 413 29.73 -20.06 -19.83
CA LYS A 413 30.19 -20.86 -18.68
C LYS A 413 29.49 -20.44 -17.39
N ALA A 414 29.38 -19.14 -17.13
CA ALA A 414 28.68 -18.61 -15.97
C ALA A 414 27.19 -19.03 -15.97
N LEU A 415 26.47 -18.84 -17.06
CA LEU A 415 25.06 -19.23 -17.22
C LEU A 415 24.84 -20.73 -16.99
N LYS A 416 25.72 -21.58 -17.53
CA LYS A 416 25.65 -23.04 -17.32
C LYS A 416 25.84 -23.40 -15.85
N SER A 417 26.85 -22.83 -15.20
CA SER A 417 27.16 -23.12 -13.79
C SER A 417 26.11 -22.60 -12.81
N THR A 418 25.42 -21.50 -13.16
CA THR A 418 24.47 -20.81 -12.28
C THR A 418 23.00 -21.06 -12.63
N ARG A 419 22.74 -21.96 -13.60
CA ARG A 419 21.39 -22.21 -14.15
C ARG A 419 20.34 -22.52 -13.08
N VAL A 420 20.70 -23.31 -12.07
CA VAL A 420 19.77 -23.71 -11.00
C VAL A 420 19.47 -22.53 -10.06
N MET A 421 20.48 -21.71 -9.75
CA MET A 421 20.33 -20.57 -8.83
C MET A 421 19.36 -19.52 -9.38
N PHE A 422 19.40 -19.27 -10.69
CA PHE A 422 18.60 -18.22 -11.34
C PHE A 422 17.42 -18.76 -12.15
N ALA A 423 17.04 -20.03 -11.94
CA ALA A 423 15.95 -20.67 -12.67
C ALA A 423 14.59 -19.97 -12.46
N CYS A 424 14.39 -19.29 -11.33
CA CYS A 424 13.17 -18.55 -11.01
C CYS A 424 12.87 -17.39 -11.99
N PHE A 425 13.90 -16.85 -12.65
CA PHE A 425 13.74 -15.77 -13.63
C PHE A 425 13.43 -16.27 -15.04
N ALA A 426 13.53 -17.58 -15.28
CA ALA A 426 13.22 -18.15 -16.59
C ALA A 426 11.74 -17.86 -16.93
N PRO A 427 11.43 -17.48 -18.19
CA PRO A 427 10.05 -17.33 -18.60
C PRO A 427 9.33 -18.65 -18.36
N ALA A 428 8.14 -18.60 -17.74
CA ALA A 428 7.30 -19.76 -17.58
C ALA A 428 7.16 -20.43 -18.95
N SER A 429 7.64 -21.66 -19.08
CA SER A 429 7.47 -22.42 -20.32
C SER A 429 5.99 -22.37 -20.65
N LYS A 430 5.63 -21.98 -21.88
CA LYS A 430 4.27 -22.10 -22.37
C LYS A 430 3.90 -23.59 -22.31
N THR A 431 3.41 -24.06 -21.17
CA THR A 431 2.75 -25.35 -21.05
C THR A 431 1.44 -25.17 -21.78
N THR A 432 1.45 -25.50 -23.06
CA THR A 432 0.26 -25.98 -23.76
C THR A 432 -0.41 -26.98 -22.82
N PRO A 433 -1.70 -26.85 -22.49
CA PRO A 433 -2.41 -27.88 -21.75
C PRO A 433 -2.45 -29.11 -22.65
N SER A 434 -1.48 -30.00 -22.49
CA SER A 434 -1.57 -31.34 -23.05
C SER A 434 -2.71 -32.02 -22.31
N ALA A 435 -3.83 -32.12 -23.00
CA ALA A 435 -4.90 -33.04 -22.67
C ALA A 435 -4.27 -34.43 -22.51
N ARG A 436 -4.06 -34.85 -21.26
CA ARG A 436 -4.01 -36.26 -20.91
C ARG A 436 -5.36 -36.62 -20.32
N GLY A 437 -6.23 -37.04 -21.23
CA GLY A 437 -7.25 -38.02 -20.90
C GLY A 437 -6.57 -39.32 -20.45
N GLY A 438 -7.15 -39.90 -19.41
CA GLY A 438 -6.93 -41.23 -18.88
C GLY A 438 -7.99 -41.35 -17.79
N GLY A 439 -9.14 -41.99 -18.00
CA GLY A 439 -9.29 -43.24 -18.71
C GLY A 439 -8.90 -44.38 -17.77
N LEU A 440 -9.62 -44.49 -16.64
CA LEU A 440 -10.26 -45.70 -16.11
C LEU A 440 -11.12 -45.31 -14.90
#